data_AF-A0AAE4Q3J8-F1
#
_entry.id   AF-A0AAE4Q3J8-F1
#
_cell.length_a   1.000
_cell.length_b   1.000
_cell.length_c   1.000
_cell.angle_alpha   90.00
_cell.angle_beta   90.00
_cell.angle_gamma   90.00
#
_symmetry.space_group_name_H-M   'P 1'
#
loop_
_entity.id
_entity.type
_entity.pdbx_description
1 polymer ?
#
loop_
_entity_poly.entity_id
_entity_poly.type
_entity_poly.pdbx_seq_one_letter_code
_entity_poly.pdbx_strand_id
1 'polypeptide(L)' 'MTPEQAKKAKLRAKQELETFSIYLDQAVDELGGILTTQEVFLAAGFTYLGAGHTDIHAAIEGLYEQVR' A
#
# COMPACT_ATOMS: atom_id res chain seq x y z
N MET A 1 4.69 -21.54 -11.57
CA MET A 1 3.64 -21.16 -10.60
C MET A 1 2.48 -22.12 -10.77
N THR A 2 1.97 -22.73 -9.70
CA THR A 2 0.80 -23.62 -9.78
C THR A 2 -0.50 -22.83 -9.93
N PRO A 3 -1.60 -23.43 -10.41
CA PRO A 3 -2.90 -22.76 -10.52
C PRO A 3 -3.38 -22.15 -9.19
N GLU A 4 -3.17 -22.85 -8.07
CA GLU A 4 -3.51 -22.35 -6.73
C GLU A 4 -2.65 -21.14 -6.31
N GLN A 5 -1.34 -21.18 -6.59
CA GLN A 5 -0.47 -20.03 -6.34
C GLN A 5 -0.90 -18.80 -7.18
N ALA A 6 -1.31 -19.03 -8.43
CA ALA A 6 -1.82 -17.98 -9.30
C ALA A 6 -3.11 -17.35 -8.75
N LYS A 7 -4.04 -18.17 -8.26
CA LYS A 7 -5.30 -17.72 -7.66
C LYS A 7 -5.05 -16.89 -6.41
N LYS A 8 -4.16 -17.35 -5.52
CA LYS A 8 -3.77 -16.61 -4.31
C LYS A 8 -3.11 -15.27 -4.65
N ALA A 9 -2.19 -15.26 -5.63
CA ALA A 9 -1.53 -14.03 -6.07
C ALA A 9 -2.52 -13.02 -6.65
N LYS A 10 -3.48 -13.46 -7.47
CA LYS A 10 -4.55 -12.60 -8.00
C LYS A 10 -5.44 -12.01 -6.92
N LEU A 11 -5.84 -12.83 -5.94
CA LEU A 11 -6.65 -12.36 -4.82
C LEU A 11 -5.90 -11.27 -4.03
N ARG A 12 -4.62 -11.52 -3.72
CA ARG A 12 -3.78 -10.54 -3.06
C ARG A 12 -3.67 -9.26 -3.89
N ALA A 13 -3.35 -9.35 -5.17
CA ALA A 13 -3.25 -8.18 -6.04
C ALA A 13 -4.54 -7.34 -6.07
N LYS A 14 -5.72 -7.98 -6.02
CA LYS A 14 -7.01 -7.29 -5.93
C LYS A 14 -7.14 -6.49 -4.62
N GLN A 15 -6.77 -7.09 -3.50
CA GLN A 15 -6.82 -6.45 -2.18
C GLN A 15 -5.84 -5.27 -2.10
N GLU A 16 -4.63 -5.43 -2.64
CA GLU A 16 -3.64 -4.35 -2.67
C GLU A 16 -4.12 -3.19 -3.56
N LEU A 17 -4.77 -3.48 -4.70
CA LEU A 17 -5.37 -2.46 -5.55
C LEU A 17 -6.52 -1.70 -4.87
N GLU A 18 -7.40 -2.42 -4.15
CA GLU A 18 -8.49 -1.81 -3.37
C GLU A 18 -7.94 -0.92 -2.24
N THR A 19 -6.83 -1.33 -1.62
CA THR A 19 -6.15 -0.50 -0.61
C THR A 19 -5.51 0.72 -1.27
N PHE A 20 -4.77 0.53 -2.36
CA PHE A 20 -4.11 1.60 -3.09
C PHE A 20 -5.08 2.65 -3.62
N SER A 21 -6.29 2.25 -4.05
CA SER A 21 -7.29 3.22 -4.53
C SER A 21 -7.68 4.25 -3.46
N ILE A 22 -7.71 3.86 -2.18
CA ILE A 22 -7.98 4.79 -1.07
C ILE A 22 -6.89 5.87 -1.00
N TYR A 23 -5.62 5.47 -1.12
CA TYR A 23 -4.50 6.42 -1.13
C TYR A 23 -4.51 7.32 -2.36
N LEU A 24 -4.91 6.77 -3.51
CA LEU A 24 -5.02 7.55 -4.75
C LEU A 24 -6.14 8.57 -4.67
N ASP A 25 -7.31 8.19 -4.18
CA ASP A 25 -8.45 9.11 -3.98
C ASP A 25 -8.06 10.26 -3.05
N GLN A 26 -7.42 9.94 -1.91
CA GLN A 26 -6.94 10.97 -0.98
C GLN A 26 -5.90 11.91 -1.62
N ALA A 27 -4.95 11.36 -2.39
CA ALA A 27 -3.95 12.17 -3.07
C ALA A 27 -4.56 13.06 -4.16
N VAL A 28 -5.61 12.60 -4.85
CA VAL A 28 -6.35 13.42 -5.81
C VAL A 28 -7.06 14.56 -5.10
N ASP A 29 -7.74 14.30 -3.98
CA ASP A 29 -8.45 15.32 -3.21
C ASP A 29 -7.51 16.38 -2.64
N GLU A 30 -6.34 15.99 -2.14
CA GLU A 30 -5.39 16.91 -1.51
C GLU A 30 -4.46 17.64 -2.50
N LEU A 31 -4.01 16.94 -3.56
CA LEU A 31 -2.91 17.40 -4.41
C LEU A 31 -3.34 17.64 -5.87
N GLY A 32 -4.54 17.22 -6.28
CA GLY A 32 -5.00 17.29 -7.67
C GLY A 32 -5.14 18.69 -8.25
N GLY A 33 -5.32 19.71 -7.40
CA GLY A 33 -5.33 21.12 -7.80
C GLY A 33 -3.94 21.76 -7.90
N ILE A 34 -2.89 21.07 -7.46
CA ILE A 34 -1.54 21.62 -7.28
C ILE A 34 -0.54 20.89 -8.19
N LEU A 35 -0.65 19.57 -8.31
CA LEU A 35 0.29 18.70 -9.00
C LEU A 35 -0.31 18.15 -10.29
N THR A 36 0.56 17.68 -11.19
CA THR A 36 0.12 16.92 -12.36
C THR A 36 -0.42 15.55 -11.96
N THR A 37 -1.23 14.93 -12.82
CA THR A 37 -1.77 13.58 -12.59
C THR A 37 -0.67 12.54 -12.32
N GLN A 38 0.48 12.65 -12.98
CA GLN A 38 1.61 11.75 -12.75
C GLN A 38 2.22 11.94 -11.36
N GLU A 39 2.38 13.17 -10.91
CA GLU A 39 2.92 13.47 -9.58
C GLU A 39 1.96 13.05 -8.47
N VAL A 40 0.64 13.25 -8.66
CA VAL A 40 -0.39 12.74 -7.73
C VAL A 40 -0.31 11.21 -7.62
N PHE A 41 -0.22 10.51 -8.75
CA PHE A 41 -0.10 9.05 -8.76
C PHE A 41 1.18 8.57 -8.04
N LEU A 42 2.31 9.27 -8.24
CA LEU A 42 3.56 8.97 -7.54
C LEU A 42 3.46 9.25 -6.03
N ALA A 43 2.84 10.35 -5.63
CA ALA A 43 2.62 10.69 -4.22
C ALA A 43 1.77 9.64 -3.51
N ALA A 44 0.67 9.20 -4.13
CA ALA A 44 -0.15 8.10 -3.64
C ALA A 44 0.67 6.80 -3.52
N GLY A 45 1.46 6.47 -4.55
CA GLY A 45 2.32 5.28 -4.57
C GLY A 45 3.34 5.26 -3.44
N PHE A 46 4.06 6.37 -3.24
CA PHE A 46 5.04 6.48 -2.15
C PHE A 46 4.40 6.42 -0.78
N THR A 47 3.23 7.03 -0.61
CA THR A 47 2.49 7.00 0.66
C THR A 47 2.04 5.58 1.00
N TYR A 48 1.44 4.88 0.04
CA TYR A 48 1.02 3.48 0.19
C TYR A 48 2.19 2.55 0.53
N LEU A 49 3.33 2.69 -0.15
CA LEU A 49 4.54 1.91 0.15
C LEU A 49 5.13 2.25 1.53
N GLY A 50 5.13 3.54 1.91
CA GLY A 50 5.60 4.00 3.22
C GLY A 50 4.73 3.50 4.38
N ALA A 51 3.40 3.44 4.20
CA ALA A 51 2.48 2.84 5.15
C ALA A 51 2.80 1.36 5.36
N GLY A 52 2.94 0.59 4.28
CA GLY A 52 3.32 -0.82 4.35
C GLY A 52 4.67 -1.06 5.05
N HIS A 53 5.65 -0.18 4.85
CA HIS A 53 6.92 -0.24 5.57
C HIS A 53 6.75 0.01 7.08
N THR A 54 5.91 0.97 7.45
CA THR A 54 5.59 1.29 8.85
C THR A 54 4.89 0.12 9.55
N ASP A 55 3.95 -0.53 8.87
CA ASP A 55 3.24 -1.70 9.40
C ASP A 55 4.20 -2.88 9.63
N ILE A 56 5.14 -3.12 8.71
CA ILE A 56 6.17 -4.15 8.88
C ILE A 56 7.04 -3.82 10.09
N HIS A 57 7.47 -2.57 10.22
CA HIS A 57 8.29 -2.14 11.36
C HIS A 57 7.55 -2.36 12.69
N ALA A 58 6.30 -1.92 12.79
CA ALA A 58 5.47 -2.12 13.98
C ALA A 58 5.25 -3.60 14.32
N ALA A 59 5.05 -4.46 13.31
CA ALA A 59 4.94 -5.90 13.52
C ALA A 59 6.24 -6.52 14.07
N ILE A 60 7.41 -6.06 13.59
CA ILE A 60 8.70 -6.52 14.09
C ILE A 60 8.92 -6.09 15.55
N GLU A 61 8.64 -4.83 15.89
CA GLU A 61 8.75 -4.32 17.25
C GLU A 61 7.84 -5.10 18.21
N GLY A 62 6.58 -5.34 17.84
CA GLY A 62 5.64 -6.13 18.64
C GLY A 62 6.09 -7.59 18.86
N LEU A 63 6.76 -8.21 17.89
CA LEU A 63 7.36 -9.54 18.07
C LEU A 63 8.54 -9.51 19.05
N TYR A 64 9.37 -8.46 19.01
CA TYR A 64 10.48 -8.29 19.94
C TYR A 64 10.00 -8.12 21.38
N GLU A 65 8.92 -7.35 21.59
CA GLU A 65 8.29 -7.17 22.91
C GLU A 65 7.77 -8.49 23.50
N GLN A 66 7.27 -9.41 22.68
CA GLN A 66 6.73 -10.70 23.13
C GLN A 66 7.80 -11.71 23.55
N VAL A 67 9.03 -11.58 23.05
CA VAL A 67 10.14 -12.49 23.33
C VAL A 67 10.97 -12.02 24.55
N ARG A 68 10.80 -10.76 24.96
CA ARG A 68 11.50 -10.14 26.09
C ARG A 68 10.78 -10.38 27.41
#